data_AF-A0A7K4SGN9-F1
#
_entry.id   AF-A0A7K4SGN9-F1
#
_cell.length_a   1.000
_cell.length_b   1.000
_cell.length_c   1.000
_cell.angle_alpha   90.00
_cell.angle_beta   90.00
_cell.angle_gamma   90.00
#
_symmetry.space_group_name_H-M   'P 1'
#
loop_
_entity.id
_entity.type
_entity.pdbx_description
1 polymer ?
#
loop_
_entity_poly.entity_id
_entity_poly.type
_entity_poly.pdbx_seq_one_letter_code
_entity_poly.pdbx_strand_id
1 'polypeptide(L)'
;QLVLTTILEIFITGTFLAKIARPKKRAETIKFSQNAVVAQHEGKTCLMVRVANMRKSLLIGCQVTGKLLRPHLTKEGENLRLNQLNVDFQVDTSSDSPFLILPLTFYHVLDDASPFRDVALRAGDGDFELVVILSGTVESTSATCQVRTSYLPEEILWGYEFSPAISLSASGKYVADFSLFDRVVQVAAPCAPRGGGRLGDPEKVKLEESLREAGEREREGTALSVRISNV
;
A
#
# COMPACT_ATOMS: atom_id res chain seq x y z
N GLN A 1 -9.86 58.01 17.33
CA GLN A 1 -10.60 57.36 16.23
C GLN A 1 -9.66 56.68 15.24
N LEU A 2 -8.70 57.40 14.62
CA LEU A 2 -7.75 56.85 13.64
C LEU A 2 -6.93 55.63 14.13
N VAL A 3 -6.44 55.67 15.38
CA VAL A 3 -5.65 54.57 15.95
C VAL A 3 -6.48 53.30 16.15
N LEU A 4 -7.75 53.46 16.54
CA LEU A 4 -8.64 52.32 16.76
C LEU A 4 -9.00 51.66 15.42
N THR A 5 -9.24 52.47 14.38
CA THR A 5 -9.56 51.96 13.04
C THR A 5 -8.38 51.23 12.40
N THR A 6 -7.15 51.73 12.56
CA THR A 6 -5.96 51.06 12.01
C THR A 6 -5.66 49.74 12.74
N ILE A 7 -5.82 49.69 14.07
CA ILE A 7 -5.68 48.44 14.84
C ILE A 7 -6.70 47.40 14.37
N LEU A 8 -7.95 47.81 14.17
CA LEU A 8 -9.01 46.93 13.68
C LEU A 8 -8.70 46.42 12.26
N GLU A 9 -8.22 47.28 11.38
CA GLU A 9 -7.85 46.94 10.00
C GLU A 9 -6.70 45.94 9.92
N ILE A 10 -5.64 46.15 10.73
CA ILE A 10 -4.51 45.21 10.84
C ILE A 10 -5.01 43.85 11.35
N PHE A 11 -5.91 43.85 12.34
CA PHE A 11 -6.45 42.61 12.90
C PHE A 11 -7.28 41.84 11.87
N ILE A 12 -8.17 42.52 11.13
CA ILE A 12 -9.00 41.90 10.09
C ILE A 12 -8.14 41.37 8.95
N THR A 13 -7.22 42.20 8.44
CA THR A 13 -6.33 41.83 7.33
C THR A 13 -5.40 40.68 7.73
N GLY A 14 -4.82 40.74 8.94
CA GLY A 14 -3.97 39.69 9.49
C GLY A 14 -4.72 38.37 9.67
N THR A 15 -5.95 38.41 10.17
CA THR A 15 -6.78 37.22 10.33
C THR A 15 -7.16 36.61 8.98
N PHE A 16 -7.48 37.46 7.99
CA PHE A 16 -7.81 37.01 6.64
C PHE A 16 -6.61 36.38 5.93
N LEU A 17 -5.44 37.01 6.00
CA LEU A 17 -4.20 36.47 5.44
C LEU A 17 -3.80 35.15 6.10
N ALA A 18 -3.89 35.06 7.43
CA ALA A 18 -3.64 33.82 8.16
C ALA A 18 -4.61 32.69 7.77
N LYS A 19 -5.87 33.01 7.46
CA LYS A 19 -6.86 32.03 7.01
C LYS A 19 -6.59 31.53 5.59
N ILE A 20 -6.16 32.41 4.68
CA ILE A 20 -5.77 32.04 3.30
C ILE A 20 -4.46 31.25 3.29
N ALA A 21 -3.51 31.63 4.15
CA ALA A 21 -2.22 30.95 4.27
C ALA A 21 -2.35 29.51 4.81
N ARG A 22 -3.48 29.13 5.45
CA ARG A 22 -3.70 27.76 5.93
C ARG A 22 -3.94 26.81 4.74
N PRO A 23 -3.05 25.83 4.50
CA PRO A 23 -3.18 24.89 3.41
C PRO A 23 -4.22 23.80 3.77
N LYS A 24 -5.51 24.10 3.72
CA LYS A 24 -6.57 23.13 4.07
C LYS A 24 -6.88 22.10 2.99
N LYS A 25 -6.60 22.39 1.72
CA LYS A 25 -7.11 21.60 0.57
C LYS A 25 -6.14 20.58 -0.02
N ARG A 26 -5.05 20.22 0.66
CA ARG A 26 -4.06 19.28 0.08
C ARG A 26 -4.24 17.83 0.51
N ALA A 27 -4.86 17.59 1.66
CA ALA A 27 -5.20 16.22 2.08
C ALA A 27 -6.13 15.52 1.07
N GLU A 28 -7.00 16.28 0.40
CA GLU A 28 -7.92 15.77 -0.65
C GLU A 28 -7.21 15.28 -1.93
N THR A 29 -5.91 15.55 -2.10
CA THR A 29 -5.19 15.20 -3.33
C THR A 29 -4.19 14.08 -3.19
N ILE A 30 -4.08 13.50 -2.00
CA ILE A 30 -3.40 12.23 -1.79
C ILE A 30 -4.46 11.15 -1.78
N LYS A 31 -4.28 10.14 -2.63
CA LYS A 31 -5.20 9.01 -2.73
C LYS A 31 -4.53 7.75 -2.19
N PHE A 32 -5.22 7.05 -1.30
CA PHE A 32 -4.90 5.69 -0.90
C PHE A 32 -5.70 4.70 -1.76
N SER A 33 -5.18 3.48 -1.93
CA SER A 33 -5.93 2.35 -2.49
C SER A 33 -7.22 2.11 -1.70
N GLN A 34 -8.29 1.71 -2.38
CA GLN A 34 -9.53 1.34 -1.70
C GLN A 34 -9.37 0.11 -0.81
N ASN A 35 -8.59 -0.88 -1.24
CA ASN A 35 -8.31 -2.09 -0.49
C ASN A 35 -6.82 -2.19 -0.18
N ALA A 36 -6.48 -2.75 0.96
CA ALA A 36 -5.13 -3.25 1.20
C ALA A 36 -5.04 -4.69 0.72
N VAL A 37 -3.85 -5.14 0.32
CA VAL A 37 -3.67 -6.49 -0.24
C VAL A 37 -2.55 -7.22 0.48
N VAL A 38 -2.68 -8.54 0.61
CA VAL A 38 -1.67 -9.40 1.24
C VAL A 38 -1.20 -10.44 0.23
N ALA A 39 0.09 -10.41 -0.11
CA ALA A 39 0.72 -11.40 -0.99
C ALA A 39 2.19 -11.60 -0.64
N GLN A 40 2.86 -12.48 -1.39
CA GLN A 40 4.29 -12.71 -1.26
C GLN A 40 5.06 -11.62 -2.01
N HIS A 41 5.86 -10.84 -1.30
CA HIS A 41 6.82 -9.89 -1.89
C HIS A 41 8.23 -10.29 -1.44
N GLU A 42 9.13 -10.50 -2.40
CA GLU A 42 10.51 -10.97 -2.14
C GLU A 42 10.59 -12.21 -1.21
N GLY A 43 9.64 -13.13 -1.34
CA GLY A 43 9.57 -14.37 -0.54
C GLY A 43 8.99 -14.21 0.86
N LYS A 44 8.61 -12.99 1.27
CA LYS A 44 7.97 -12.71 2.56
C LYS A 44 6.50 -12.34 2.37
N THR A 45 5.65 -12.69 3.33
CA THR A 45 4.24 -12.31 3.27
C THR A 45 4.12 -10.86 3.73
N CYS A 46 3.59 -10.00 2.87
CA CYS A 46 3.55 -8.57 3.09
C CYS A 46 2.13 -8.03 2.93
N LEU A 47 1.71 -7.17 3.85
CA LEU A 47 0.53 -6.33 3.72
C LEU A 47 0.91 -5.07 2.95
N MET A 48 0.20 -4.77 1.88
CA MET A 48 0.53 -3.71 0.94
C MET A 48 -0.60 -2.69 0.81
N VAL A 49 -0.22 -1.41 0.74
CA VAL A 49 -1.11 -0.27 0.55
C VAL A 49 -0.52 0.62 -0.54
N ARG A 50 -1.34 1.02 -1.50
CA ARG A 50 -0.88 1.90 -2.58
C ARG A 50 -1.27 3.34 -2.28
N VAL A 51 -0.35 4.26 -2.55
CA VAL A 51 -0.54 5.70 -2.32
C VAL A 51 -0.15 6.45 -3.58
N ALA A 52 -0.89 7.50 -3.93
CA ALA A 52 -0.56 8.39 -5.04
C ALA A 52 -0.81 9.85 -4.70
N ASN A 53 0.02 10.72 -5.26
CA ASN A 53 -0.20 12.16 -5.30
C ASN A 53 -0.92 12.52 -6.61
N MET A 54 -2.15 13.02 -6.51
CA MET A 54 -2.95 13.42 -7.67
C MET A 54 -2.62 14.84 -8.17
N ARG A 55 -1.71 15.55 -7.50
CA ARG A 55 -1.22 16.87 -7.93
C ARG A 55 0.17 16.78 -8.55
N LYS A 56 0.47 17.76 -9.41
CA LYS A 56 1.80 17.95 -9.99
C LYS A 56 2.84 18.45 -8.99
N SER A 57 2.41 19.09 -7.89
CA SER A 57 3.33 19.60 -6.88
C SER A 57 3.92 18.46 -6.06
N LEU A 58 5.22 18.53 -5.77
CA LEU A 58 5.93 17.46 -5.08
C LEU A 58 5.59 17.43 -3.58
N LEU A 59 5.61 16.22 -3.03
CA LEU A 59 5.56 15.94 -1.61
C LEU A 59 6.91 15.34 -1.23
N ILE A 60 7.62 16.02 -0.32
CA ILE A 60 8.99 15.68 0.12
C ILE A 60 8.89 15.03 1.49
N GLY A 61 9.78 14.08 1.81
CA GLY A 61 9.78 13.47 3.14
C GLY A 61 8.54 12.62 3.38
N CYS A 62 8.05 11.93 2.34
CA CYS A 62 6.87 11.09 2.46
C CYS A 62 7.17 9.90 3.37
N GLN A 63 6.39 9.72 4.42
CA GLN A 63 6.48 8.57 5.31
C GLN A 63 5.10 7.99 5.54
N VAL A 64 4.97 6.67 5.43
CA VAL A 64 3.74 5.95 5.75
C VAL A 64 3.93 5.22 7.07
N THR A 65 2.96 5.40 7.97
CA THR A 65 2.92 4.72 9.28
C THR A 65 1.51 4.19 9.50
N GLY A 66 1.39 3.11 10.27
CA GLY A 66 0.11 2.52 10.61
C GLY A 66 -0.11 2.42 12.11
N LYS A 67 -1.39 2.35 12.49
CA LYS A 67 -1.87 2.04 13.83
C LYS A 67 -2.89 0.92 13.72
N LEU A 68 -2.59 -0.23 14.30
CA LEU A 68 -3.54 -1.32 14.45
C LEU A 68 -4.36 -1.07 15.72
N LEU A 69 -5.65 -0.86 15.53
CA LEU A 69 -6.62 -0.63 16.60
C LEU A 69 -7.36 -1.93 16.86
N ARG A 70 -7.30 -2.48 18.08
CA ARG A 70 -8.04 -3.71 18.45
C ARG A 70 -8.39 -3.74 19.93
N PRO A 71 -9.46 -4.42 20.35
CA PRO A 71 -9.67 -4.75 21.76
C PRO A 71 -8.55 -5.67 22.28
N HIS A 72 -8.15 -5.50 23.53
CA HIS A 72 -7.14 -6.36 24.16
C HIS A 72 -7.41 -6.53 25.66
N LEU A 73 -7.31 -7.76 26.15
CA LEU A 73 -7.32 -8.06 27.57
C LEU A 73 -5.88 -8.17 28.06
N THR A 74 -5.49 -7.29 29.00
CA THR A 74 -4.15 -7.32 29.59
C THR A 74 -3.96 -8.53 30.49
N LYS A 75 -2.71 -8.86 30.82
CA LYS A 75 -2.39 -9.97 31.73
C LYS A 75 -2.90 -9.71 33.15
N GLU A 76 -3.09 -8.45 33.49
CA GLU A 76 -3.61 -7.96 34.76
C GLU A 76 -5.15 -8.01 34.82
N GLY A 77 -5.82 -8.42 33.74
CA GLY A 77 -7.27 -8.57 33.67
C GLY A 77 -8.02 -7.29 33.26
N GLU A 78 -7.31 -6.26 32.79
CA GLU A 78 -7.92 -5.03 32.30
C GLU A 78 -8.38 -5.18 30.84
N ASN A 79 -9.65 -4.90 30.56
CA ASN A 79 -10.18 -4.89 29.20
C ASN A 79 -9.95 -3.53 28.54
N LEU A 80 -8.91 -3.42 27.72
CA LEU A 80 -8.68 -2.28 26.84
C LEU A 80 -9.62 -2.37 25.66
N ARG A 81 -10.61 -1.46 25.61
CA ARG A 81 -11.54 -1.36 24.47
C ARG A 81 -10.83 -0.99 23.16
N LEU A 82 -9.73 -0.24 23.24
CA LEU A 82 -8.98 0.23 22.09
C LEU A 82 -7.48 0.22 22.40
N ASN A 83 -6.83 -0.91 22.13
CA ASN A 83 -5.38 -1.00 22.12
C ASN A 83 -4.85 -0.51 20.77
N GLN A 84 -3.76 0.25 20.78
CA GLN A 84 -3.15 0.83 19.59
C GLN A 84 -1.72 0.31 19.44
N LEU A 85 -1.47 -0.47 18.39
CA LEU A 85 -0.15 -1.02 18.09
C LEU A 85 0.43 -0.32 16.85
N ASN A 86 1.73 -0.05 16.86
CA ASN A 86 2.40 0.56 15.71
C ASN A 86 2.60 -0.46 14.59
N VAL A 87 2.37 -0.03 13.37
CA VAL A 87 2.65 -0.80 12.14
C VAL A 87 3.59 0.03 11.27
N ASP A 88 4.80 -0.46 11.07
CA ASP A 88 5.79 0.24 10.25
C ASP A 88 5.71 -0.22 8.79
N PHE A 89 5.62 0.75 7.88
CA PHE A 89 5.59 0.49 6.44
C PHE A 89 6.92 0.83 5.79
N GLN A 90 7.31 0.00 4.84
CA GLN A 90 8.51 0.11 4.02
C GLN A 90 8.13 0.35 2.56
N VAL A 91 9.10 0.72 1.74
CA VAL A 91 8.94 0.96 0.30
C VAL A 91 10.20 0.48 -0.41
N ASP A 92 10.08 -0.02 -1.64
CA ASP A 92 11.19 -0.52 -2.46
C ASP A 92 12.05 0.65 -3.00
N THR A 93 12.64 1.45 -2.12
CA THR A 93 13.49 2.58 -2.49
C THR A 93 14.69 2.67 -1.55
N SER A 94 15.79 3.23 -2.04
CA SER A 94 17.06 3.31 -1.28
C SER A 94 17.04 4.33 -0.13
N SER A 95 15.90 4.97 0.16
CA SER A 95 15.76 6.07 1.10
C SER A 95 14.44 5.97 1.86
N ASP A 96 14.45 6.27 3.15
CA ASP A 96 13.23 6.24 3.99
C ASP A 96 12.19 7.31 3.62
N SER A 97 12.50 8.19 2.66
CA SER A 97 11.63 9.26 2.18
C SER A 97 11.49 9.23 0.65
N PRO A 98 10.64 8.36 0.08
CA PRO A 98 10.41 8.33 -1.36
C PRO A 98 9.78 9.63 -1.89
N PHE A 99 10.05 9.91 -3.16
CA PHE A 99 9.33 10.94 -3.92
C PHE A 99 8.02 10.36 -4.47
N LEU A 100 6.89 10.86 -3.98
CA LEU A 100 5.56 10.42 -4.44
C LEU A 100 5.14 11.14 -5.75
N ILE A 101 5.92 10.93 -6.82
CA ILE A 101 5.64 11.47 -8.17
C ILE A 101 4.71 10.55 -8.95
N LEU A 102 4.94 9.24 -8.82
CA LEU A 102 4.10 8.17 -9.35
C LEU A 102 3.45 7.42 -8.17
N PRO A 103 2.38 6.64 -8.42
CA PRO A 103 1.84 5.75 -7.40
C PRO A 103 2.93 4.83 -6.84
N LEU A 104 3.03 4.75 -5.52
CA LEU A 104 3.97 3.87 -4.82
C LEU A 104 3.20 2.89 -3.95
N THR A 105 3.72 1.67 -3.85
CA THR A 105 3.20 0.65 -2.95
C THR A 105 4.09 0.61 -1.71
N PHE A 106 3.47 0.86 -0.56
CA PHE A 106 4.10 0.70 0.74
C PHE A 106 3.70 -0.65 1.31
N TYR A 107 4.61 -1.34 1.98
CA TYR A 107 4.37 -2.68 2.50
C TYR A 107 4.86 -2.87 3.92
N HIS A 108 4.14 -3.69 4.68
CA HIS A 108 4.52 -4.13 6.01
C HIS A 108 4.75 -5.64 5.97
N VAL A 109 5.92 -6.09 6.43
CA VAL A 109 6.26 -7.51 6.50
C VAL A 109 5.48 -8.14 7.66
N LEU A 110 4.71 -9.20 7.36
CA LEU A 110 3.97 -9.97 8.35
C LEU A 110 4.87 -11.06 8.93
N ASP A 111 5.82 -10.66 9.77
CA ASP A 111 6.71 -11.55 10.52
C ASP A 111 6.19 -11.85 11.94
N ASP A 112 6.97 -12.61 12.71
CA ASP A 112 6.64 -12.97 14.09
C ASP A 112 6.61 -11.79 15.08
N ALA A 113 7.18 -10.65 14.71
CA ALA A 113 7.18 -9.41 15.49
C ALA A 113 6.02 -8.47 15.08
N SER A 114 5.36 -8.74 13.96
CA SER A 114 4.24 -7.97 13.46
C SER A 114 3.06 -7.99 14.44
N PRO A 115 2.39 -6.85 14.68
CA PRO A 115 1.20 -6.78 15.53
C PRO A 115 0.01 -7.56 14.96
N PHE A 116 0.12 -8.00 13.71
CA PHE A 116 -0.87 -8.83 13.03
C PHE A 116 -0.72 -10.32 13.32
N ARG A 117 0.32 -10.77 14.02
CA ARG A 117 0.56 -12.18 14.32
C ARG A 117 -0.63 -12.84 15.04
N ASP A 118 -1.19 -12.16 16.04
CA ASP A 118 -2.32 -12.70 16.82
C ASP A 118 -3.67 -12.45 16.13
N VAL A 119 -3.68 -11.75 14.99
CA VAL A 119 -4.90 -11.40 14.27
C VAL A 119 -5.17 -12.48 13.22
N ALA A 120 -6.38 -13.01 13.21
CA ALA A 120 -6.84 -13.99 12.21
C ALA A 120 -7.11 -13.33 10.85
N LEU A 121 -6.12 -12.64 10.29
CA LEU A 121 -6.27 -11.89 9.05
C LEU A 121 -6.79 -12.74 7.87
N ARG A 122 -6.54 -14.06 7.87
CA ARG A 122 -6.76 -14.96 6.73
C ARG A 122 -8.23 -15.21 6.33
N ALA A 123 -9.21 -14.66 7.06
CA ALA A 123 -10.63 -14.86 6.77
C ALA A 123 -11.47 -13.57 6.72
N GLY A 124 -10.86 -12.39 6.81
CA GLY A 124 -11.59 -11.15 7.12
C GLY A 124 -12.29 -11.22 8.49
N ASP A 125 -11.87 -12.17 9.32
CA ASP A 125 -12.41 -12.44 10.64
C ASP A 125 -11.48 -11.80 11.66
N GLY A 126 -11.99 -10.77 12.34
CA GLY A 126 -11.20 -10.01 13.29
C GLY A 126 -11.94 -8.75 13.72
N ASP A 127 -11.78 -8.38 14.98
CA ASP A 127 -12.27 -7.11 15.50
C ASP A 127 -11.09 -6.14 15.60
N PHE A 128 -10.69 -5.60 14.45
CA PHE A 128 -9.62 -4.62 14.37
C PHE A 128 -9.82 -3.63 13.22
N GLU A 129 -9.19 -2.47 13.33
CA GLU A 129 -9.12 -1.47 12.28
C GLU A 129 -7.66 -1.05 12.08
N LEU A 130 -7.19 -1.06 10.83
CA LEU A 130 -5.86 -0.57 10.49
C LEU A 130 -5.96 0.88 10.01
N VAL A 131 -5.51 1.83 10.82
CA VAL A 131 -5.39 3.23 10.40
C VAL A 131 -4.03 3.44 9.75
N VAL A 132 -4.00 3.95 8.52
CA VAL A 132 -2.77 4.27 7.78
C VAL A 132 -2.65 5.78 7.61
N ILE A 133 -1.46 6.30 7.88
CA ILE A 133 -1.16 7.73 7.92
C ILE A 133 0.02 7.99 7.00
N LEU A 134 -0.19 8.81 5.97
CA LEU A 134 0.90 9.42 5.20
C LEU A 134 1.21 10.78 5.81
N SER A 135 2.47 11.02 6.15
CA SER A 135 3.02 12.33 6.46
C SER A 135 3.98 12.78 5.35
N GLY A 136 4.07 14.08 5.13
CA GLY A 136 5.05 14.66 4.20
C GLY A 136 5.03 16.17 4.21
N THR A 137 5.99 16.80 3.54
CA THR A 137 6.15 18.25 3.45
C THR A 137 5.89 18.72 2.04
N VAL A 138 5.04 19.73 1.93
CA VAL A 138 4.71 20.40 0.68
C VAL A 138 5.89 21.22 0.20
N GLU A 139 6.43 20.91 -0.98
CA GLU A 139 7.57 21.65 -1.56
C GLU A 139 7.33 23.16 -1.66
N SER A 140 6.17 23.59 -2.19
CA SER A 140 5.91 25.00 -2.51
C SER A 140 5.66 25.90 -1.30
N THR A 141 5.29 25.34 -0.15
CA THR A 141 4.89 26.13 1.04
C THR A 141 5.64 25.71 2.31
N SER A 142 6.49 24.67 2.22
CA SER A 142 7.15 24.03 3.35
C SER A 142 6.19 23.61 4.48
N ALA A 143 4.90 23.43 4.17
CA ALA A 143 3.89 23.07 5.16
C ALA A 143 3.82 21.55 5.30
N THR A 144 3.65 21.07 6.53
CA THR A 144 3.42 19.65 6.78
C THR A 144 2.01 19.26 6.35
N CYS A 145 1.90 18.09 5.72
CA CYS A 145 0.67 17.49 5.28
C CYS A 145 0.57 16.10 5.90
N GLN A 146 -0.59 15.81 6.50
CA GLN A 146 -0.92 14.47 6.97
C GLN A 146 -2.26 14.05 6.37
N VAL A 147 -2.30 12.85 5.82
CA VAL A 147 -3.49 12.25 5.23
C VAL A 147 -3.66 10.87 5.84
N ARG A 148 -4.91 10.52 6.16
CA ARG A 148 -5.24 9.28 6.84
C ARG A 148 -6.29 8.52 6.04
N THR A 149 -6.20 7.20 6.11
CA THR A 149 -7.22 6.27 5.68
C THR A 149 -7.30 5.15 6.72
N SER A 150 -8.33 4.33 6.66
CA SER A 150 -8.40 3.11 7.46
C SER A 150 -8.90 1.94 6.63
N TYR A 151 -8.51 0.74 7.05
CA TYR A 151 -8.93 -0.51 6.45
C TYR A 151 -9.53 -1.41 7.52
N LEU A 152 -10.74 -1.86 7.27
CA LEU A 152 -11.40 -2.92 8.00
C LEU A 152 -10.87 -4.29 7.55
N PRO A 153 -11.09 -5.36 8.33
CA PRO A 153 -10.62 -6.70 8.00
C PRO A 153 -11.14 -7.19 6.64
N GLU A 154 -12.39 -6.86 6.28
CA GLU A 154 -12.97 -7.18 4.97
C GLU A 154 -12.35 -6.42 3.79
N GLU A 155 -11.70 -5.27 4.05
CA GLU A 155 -11.01 -4.44 3.03
C GLU A 155 -9.56 -4.87 2.83
N ILE A 156 -9.10 -5.90 3.55
CA ILE A 156 -7.75 -6.48 3.45
C ILE A 156 -7.83 -7.81 2.68
N LEU A 157 -7.43 -7.78 1.41
CA LEU A 157 -7.59 -8.89 0.47
C LEU A 157 -6.38 -9.83 0.46
N TRP A 158 -6.59 -11.09 0.84
CA TRP A 158 -5.54 -12.12 0.88
C TRP A 158 -5.34 -12.84 -0.45
N GLY A 159 -4.08 -13.00 -0.84
CA GLY A 159 -3.72 -13.60 -2.13
C GLY A 159 -4.04 -12.68 -3.30
N TYR A 160 -4.02 -11.37 -3.08
CA TYR A 160 -4.20 -10.36 -4.12
C TYR A 160 -2.95 -9.49 -4.22
N GLU A 161 -2.66 -9.05 -5.43
CA GLU A 161 -1.63 -8.06 -5.70
C GLU A 161 -2.25 -6.90 -6.49
N PHE A 162 -1.64 -5.73 -6.38
CA PHE A 162 -2.10 -4.61 -7.17
C PHE A 162 -1.65 -4.74 -8.64
N SER A 163 -2.57 -4.48 -9.57
CA SER A 163 -2.23 -4.40 -11.00
C SER A 163 -1.16 -3.31 -11.23
N PRO A 164 -0.19 -3.53 -12.14
CA PRO A 164 0.73 -2.49 -12.56
C PRO A 164 -0.04 -1.29 -13.09
N ALA A 165 0.14 -0.13 -12.46
CA ALA A 165 -0.52 1.12 -12.86
C ALA A 165 0.41 2.07 -13.61
N ILE A 166 1.68 1.71 -13.78
CA ILE A 166 2.70 2.54 -14.43
C ILE A 166 3.10 1.83 -15.74
N SER A 167 3.10 2.60 -16.83
CA SER A 167 3.51 2.12 -18.16
C SER A 167 4.44 3.13 -18.84
N LEU A 168 5.17 2.67 -19.86
CA LEU A 168 6.01 3.53 -20.69
C LEU A 168 5.23 3.92 -21.94
N SER A 169 5.06 5.22 -22.17
CA SER A 169 4.51 5.76 -23.40
C SER A 169 5.42 5.46 -24.59
N ALA A 170 4.86 5.42 -25.81
CA ALA A 170 5.61 5.36 -27.07
C ALA A 170 6.67 6.47 -27.20
N SER A 171 6.52 7.59 -26.48
CA SER A 171 7.49 8.68 -26.42
C SER A 171 8.58 8.50 -25.35
N GLY A 172 8.66 7.34 -24.68
CA GLY A 172 9.65 7.07 -23.62
C GLY A 172 9.37 7.73 -22.27
N LYS A 173 8.14 8.20 -22.01
CA LYS A 173 7.75 8.83 -20.74
C LYS A 173 6.97 7.86 -19.87
N TYR A 174 7.24 7.84 -18.56
CA TYR A 174 6.41 7.09 -17.60
C TYR A 174 5.04 7.75 -17.44
N VAL A 175 3.99 6.94 -17.53
CA VAL A 175 2.60 7.36 -17.40
C VAL A 175 1.92 6.47 -16.37
N ALA A 176 1.30 7.09 -15.37
CA ALA A 176 0.44 6.41 -14.41
C ALA A 176 -1.00 6.38 -14.93
N ASP A 177 -1.56 5.19 -15.12
CA ASP A 177 -2.98 4.98 -15.42
C ASP A 177 -3.77 4.82 -14.12
N PHE A 178 -4.49 5.87 -13.75
CA PHE A 178 -5.30 5.88 -12.52
C PHE A 178 -6.54 5.00 -12.58
N SER A 179 -6.94 4.51 -13.77
CA SER A 179 -8.02 3.51 -13.87
C SER A 179 -7.59 2.15 -13.30
N LEU A 180 -6.29 1.86 -13.33
CA LEU A 180 -5.69 0.64 -12.78
C LEU A 180 -5.21 0.81 -11.34
N PHE A 181 -5.33 2.01 -10.76
CA PHE A 181 -4.79 2.32 -9.43
C PHE A 181 -5.36 1.41 -8.33
N ASP A 182 -6.68 1.27 -8.29
CA ASP A 182 -7.41 0.44 -7.31
C ASP A 182 -7.57 -1.02 -7.79
N ARG A 183 -7.15 -1.35 -9.01
CA ARG A 183 -7.36 -2.68 -9.58
C ARG A 183 -6.41 -3.68 -8.92
N VAL A 184 -7.00 -4.73 -8.37
CA VAL A 184 -6.29 -5.87 -7.78
C VAL A 184 -6.48 -7.13 -8.63
N VAL A 185 -5.50 -8.01 -8.60
CA VAL A 185 -5.53 -9.30 -9.29
C VAL A 185 -5.27 -10.40 -8.29
N GLN A 186 -6.01 -11.50 -8.40
CA GLN A 186 -5.80 -12.66 -7.55
C GLN A 186 -4.52 -13.37 -8.01
N VAL A 187 -3.63 -13.61 -7.06
CA VAL A 187 -2.38 -14.33 -7.25
C VAL A 187 -2.48 -15.64 -6.48
N ALA A 188 -1.79 -16.68 -6.95
CA ALA A 188 -1.77 -17.97 -6.26
C ALA A 188 -1.43 -17.73 -4.78
N ALA A 189 -2.36 -18.12 -3.90
CA ALA A 189 -2.28 -17.78 -2.48
C ALA A 189 -0.92 -18.22 -1.90
N PRO A 190 -0.35 -17.45 -0.95
CA PRO A 190 0.85 -17.86 -0.25
C PRO A 190 0.60 -19.24 0.33
N CYS A 191 1.28 -20.25 -0.23
CA CYS A 191 1.33 -21.56 0.37
C CYS A 191 1.86 -21.31 1.78
N ALA A 192 1.07 -21.64 2.82
CA ALA A 192 1.59 -21.67 4.17
C ALA A 192 2.91 -22.45 4.14
N PRO A 193 3.96 -22.05 4.89
CA PRO A 193 5.19 -22.82 4.92
C PRO A 193 4.79 -24.24 5.30
N ARG A 194 4.87 -25.16 4.33
CA ARG A 194 4.48 -26.56 4.52
C ARG A 194 5.44 -27.13 5.55
N GLY A 195 5.00 -27.15 6.80
CA GLY A 195 5.51 -28.06 7.80
C GLY A 195 5.46 -29.48 7.22
N GLY A 196 6.63 -30.13 7.24
CA GLY A 196 6.93 -31.52 6.92
C GLY A 196 5.81 -32.43 6.37
N GLY A 197 6.03 -32.90 5.14
CA GLY A 197 5.78 -34.28 4.75
C GLY A 197 4.34 -34.67 4.41
N ARG A 198 4.11 -35.00 3.14
CA ARG A 198 3.57 -36.31 2.72
C ARG A 198 3.69 -36.46 1.20
N LEU A 199 4.55 -37.40 0.84
CA LEU A 199 4.53 -38.31 -0.30
C LEU A 199 3.71 -37.85 -1.51
N GLY A 200 4.41 -37.55 -2.61
CA GLY A 200 3.80 -37.32 -3.91
C GLY A 200 2.89 -38.47 -4.30
N ASP A 201 1.65 -38.11 -4.61
CA ASP A 201 0.64 -39.03 -5.11
C ASP A 201 1.10 -39.55 -6.50
N PRO A 202 1.35 -40.86 -6.67
CA PRO A 202 1.89 -41.42 -7.91
C PRO A 202 0.95 -41.25 -9.11
N GLU A 203 -0.34 -40.98 -8.88
CA GLU A 203 -1.29 -40.64 -9.94
C GLU A 203 -1.07 -39.24 -10.53
N LYS A 204 -0.64 -38.28 -9.70
CA LYS A 204 -0.38 -36.90 -10.17
C LYS A 204 0.87 -36.84 -11.06
N VAL A 205 1.89 -37.65 -10.74
CA VAL A 205 3.12 -37.76 -11.54
C VAL A 205 2.82 -38.35 -12.92
N LYS A 206 1.99 -39.40 -13.00
CA LYS A 206 1.57 -40.01 -14.28
C LYS A 206 0.72 -39.07 -15.14
N LEU A 207 -0.12 -38.26 -14.51
CA LEU A 207 -0.96 -37.29 -15.25
C LEU A 207 -0.12 -36.13 -15.81
N GLU A 208 0.89 -35.66 -15.07
CA GLU A 208 1.84 -34.64 -15.55
C GLU A 208 2.73 -35.16 -16.68
N GLU A 209 3.13 -36.44 -16.66
CA GLU A 209 3.89 -37.09 -17.73
C GLU A 209 3.05 -37.23 -19.01
N SER A 210 1.78 -37.65 -18.86
CA SER A 210 0.82 -37.77 -19.97
C SER A 210 0.49 -36.42 -20.62
N LEU A 211 0.42 -35.35 -19.82
CA LEU A 211 0.16 -33.99 -20.32
C LEU A 211 1.39 -33.39 -21.02
N ARG A 212 2.61 -33.75 -20.59
CA ARG A 212 3.86 -33.36 -21.24
C ARG A 212 4.01 -34.02 -22.61
N GLU A 213 3.71 -35.30 -22.73
CA GLU A 213 3.73 -36.01 -24.02
C GLU A 213 2.69 -35.48 -25.01
N ALA A 214 1.54 -35.00 -24.52
CA ALA A 214 0.52 -34.35 -25.34
C ALA A 214 0.97 -32.95 -25.83
N GLY A 215 1.63 -32.18 -24.97
CA GLY A 215 2.14 -30.84 -25.30
C GLY A 215 3.35 -30.83 -26.25
N GLU A 216 4.14 -31.91 -26.26
CA GLU A 216 5.26 -32.06 -27.20
C GLU A 216 4.76 -32.33 -28.64
N ARG A 217 3.60 -32.98 -28.82
CA ARG A 217 2.99 -33.17 -30.14
C ARG A 217 2.39 -31.89 -30.73
N GLU A 218 2.02 -30.92 -29.90
CA GLU A 218 1.52 -29.61 -30.38
C GLU A 218 2.65 -28.61 -30.66
N ARG A 219 3.86 -28.80 -30.09
CA ARG A 219 5.01 -27.90 -30.26
C ARG A 219 5.87 -28.15 -31.50
N GLU A 220 5.64 -29.22 -32.26
CA GLU A 220 6.25 -29.39 -33.59
C GLU A 220 5.70 -28.40 -34.65
N GLY A 221 4.71 -27.57 -34.32
CA GLY A 221 4.05 -26.66 -35.26
C GLY A 221 4.48 -25.19 -35.28
N THR A 222 5.24 -24.65 -34.32
CA THR A 222 5.61 -23.20 -34.39
C THR A 222 6.82 -22.85 -33.55
N ALA A 223 8.00 -22.77 -34.18
CA ALA A 223 9.21 -22.21 -33.58
C ALA A 223 9.49 -20.81 -34.16
N LEU A 224 9.29 -19.77 -33.35
CA LEU A 224 9.88 -18.45 -33.60
C LEU A 224 10.44 -17.88 -32.31
N SER A 225 11.76 -17.94 -32.19
CA SER A 225 12.58 -17.31 -31.17
C SER A 225 12.74 -15.81 -31.45
N VAL A 226 12.59 -14.95 -30.44
CA VAL A 226 13.17 -13.60 -30.49
C VAL A 226 13.85 -13.28 -29.16
N ARG A 227 15.07 -12.78 -29.30
CA ARG A 227 16.10 -12.53 -28.29
C ARG A 227 15.77 -11.29 -27.44
N ILE A 228 16.12 -11.39 -26.17
CA ILE A 228 16.23 -10.27 -25.22
C ILE A 228 17.46 -9.44 -25.61
N SER A 229 17.34 -8.11 -25.57
CA SER A 229 18.48 -7.20 -25.53
C SER A 229 18.23 -6.18 -24.43
N ASN A 230 19.16 -6.18 -23.48
CA ASN A 230 19.20 -5.33 -22.30
C ASN A 230 19.37 -3.85 -22.67
N VAL A 231 18.75 -2.98 -21.88
CA VAL A 231 19.37 -1.78 -21.28
C VAL A 231 18.92 -1.71 -19.83
#